data_AF-A0A7W8AFQ7-F1
#
_entry.id   AF-A0A7W8AFQ7-F1
#
_cell.length_a   1.000
_cell.length_b   1.000
_cell.length_c   1.000
_cell.angle_alpha   90.00
_cell.angle_beta   90.00
_cell.angle_gamma   90.00
#
_symmetry.space_group_name_H-M   'P 1'
#
loop_
_entity.id
_entity.type
_entity.pdbx_description
1 polymer ?
#
loop_
_entity_poly.entity_id
_entity_poly.type
_entity_poly.pdbx_seq_one_letter_code
_entity_poly.pdbx_strand_id
1 'polypeptide(L)'
;MSARTGAVRLLTVTLILGATGCSSAAQKPRALAAAEGFYTAIRAGRAEQACSLLSPRAREGQESAGETCASSIVDLRLPGGRSLETQVWGDEAQVRLSADTVFLHRYANGWLVRAAGCAAREARPYRCEIEG
;
A
#
# COMPACT_ATOMS: atom_id res chain seq x y z
N MET A 1 60.42 -28.92 33.95
CA MET A 1 60.23 -27.48 34.23
C MET A 1 59.87 -26.79 32.93
N SER A 2 58.65 -26.23 32.84
CA SER A 2 58.19 -25.10 31.99
C SER A 2 58.48 -25.09 30.46
N ALA A 3 57.60 -24.62 29.56
CA ALA A 3 56.34 -23.91 29.70
C ALA A 3 55.57 -23.80 28.35
N ARG A 4 54.25 -23.99 28.46
CA ARG A 4 53.17 -23.13 27.93
C ARG A 4 52.88 -23.14 26.43
N THR A 5 52.03 -24.09 26.08
CA THR A 5 51.05 -24.11 24.99
C THR A 5 50.22 -22.82 24.97
N GLY A 6 50.49 -21.93 24.02
CA GLY A 6 49.68 -20.74 23.76
C GLY A 6 48.61 -21.06 22.71
N ALA A 7 47.48 -21.63 23.13
CA ALA A 7 46.32 -21.79 22.27
C ALA A 7 45.68 -20.42 22.03
N VAL A 8 46.05 -19.76 20.93
CA VAL A 8 45.40 -18.55 20.44
C VAL A 8 43.99 -18.94 19.99
N ARG A 9 43.02 -18.81 20.90
CA ARG A 9 41.59 -18.89 20.57
C ARG A 9 41.25 -17.66 19.74
N LEU A 10 41.32 -17.82 18.42
CA LEU A 10 40.70 -16.92 17.45
C LEU A 10 39.18 -16.91 17.71
N LEU A 11 38.72 -15.92 18.47
CA LEU A 11 37.32 -15.57 18.59
C LEU A 11 36.88 -14.93 17.27
N THR A 12 36.39 -15.77 16.36
CA THR A 12 35.74 -15.34 15.12
C THR A 12 34.42 -14.66 15.47
N VAL A 13 34.43 -13.34 15.61
CA VAL A 13 33.21 -12.52 15.73
C VAL A 13 32.56 -12.49 14.35
N THR A 14 31.67 -13.43 14.09
CA THR A 14 30.81 -13.42 12.89
C THR A 14 29.80 -12.28 13.03
N LEU A 15 30.17 -11.11 12.50
CA LEU A 15 29.30 -9.95 12.40
C LEU A 15 28.21 -10.25 11.36
N ILE A 16 27.07 -10.79 11.81
CA ILE A 16 25.89 -11.00 10.97
C ILE A 16 25.27 -9.63 10.70
N LEU A 17 25.71 -8.97 9.62
CA LEU A 17 25.02 -7.81 9.06
C LEU A 17 23.68 -8.27 8.49
N GLY A 18 22.62 -8.13 9.28
CA GLY A 18 21.24 -8.38 8.85
C GLY A 18 20.83 -7.42 7.74
N ALA A 19 20.69 -7.93 6.52
CA ALA A 19 20.13 -7.20 5.38
C ALA A 19 18.60 -7.08 5.50
N THR A 20 18.10 -6.18 6.36
CA THR A 20 16.65 -5.90 6.49
C THR A 20 16.10 -4.96 5.41
N GLY A 21 16.87 -4.67 4.36
CA GLY A 21 16.52 -3.70 3.31
C GLY A 21 15.80 -4.25 2.07
N CYS A 22 15.67 -5.57 1.89
CA CYS A 22 15.17 -6.14 0.63
C CYS A 22 13.62 -6.17 0.52
N SER A 23 12.89 -5.87 1.59
CA SER A 23 11.42 -5.92 1.57
C SER A 23 10.80 -4.77 0.75
N SER A 24 11.31 -3.55 0.89
CA SER A 24 10.71 -2.36 0.25
C SER A 24 10.75 -2.39 -1.28
N ALA A 25 11.83 -2.93 -1.86
CA ALA A 25 11.97 -3.10 -3.31
C ALA A 25 10.88 -4.02 -3.89
N ALA A 26 10.51 -5.09 -3.16
CA ALA A 26 9.44 -5.99 -3.56
C ALA A 26 8.04 -5.43 -3.25
N GLN A 27 7.90 -4.50 -2.30
CA GLN A 27 6.60 -3.92 -1.95
C GLN A 27 6.09 -2.88 -2.95
N LYS A 28 6.97 -2.04 -3.52
CA LYS A 28 6.55 -0.98 -4.46
C LYS A 28 5.72 -1.51 -5.64
N PRO A 29 6.15 -2.55 -6.38
CA PRO A 29 5.34 -3.09 -7.48
C PRO A 29 4.02 -3.70 -7.02
N ARG A 30 3.96 -4.28 -5.82
CA ARG A 30 2.74 -4.89 -5.26
C ARG A 30 1.70 -3.84 -4.86
N ALA A 31 2.15 -2.75 -4.23
CA ALA A 31 1.29 -1.61 -3.92
C ALA A 31 0.74 -0.95 -5.18
N LEU A 32 1.60 -0.76 -6.20
CA LEU A 32 1.17 -0.27 -7.51
C LEU A 32 0.13 -1.19 -8.15
N ALA A 33 0.38 -2.49 -8.19
CA ALA A 33 -0.54 -3.47 -8.78
C ALA A 33 -1.92 -3.48 -8.09
N ALA A 34 -1.96 -3.31 -6.76
CA ALA A 34 -3.23 -3.19 -6.04
C ALA A 34 -4.01 -1.93 -6.45
N ALA A 35 -3.33 -0.78 -6.54
CA ALA A 35 -3.95 0.47 -7.01
C ALA A 35 -4.44 0.34 -8.47
N GLU A 36 -3.62 -0.19 -9.37
CA GLU A 36 -4.00 -0.39 -10.78
C GLU A 36 -5.15 -1.40 -10.93
N GLY A 37 -5.17 -2.45 -10.12
CA GLY A 37 -6.25 -3.42 -10.05
C GLY A 37 -7.58 -2.77 -9.67
N PHE A 38 -7.56 -1.87 -8.69
CA PHE A 38 -8.73 -1.12 -8.25
C PHE A 38 -9.33 -0.27 -9.38
N TYR A 39 -8.53 0.57 -10.05
CA TYR A 39 -9.02 1.38 -11.18
C TYR A 39 -9.36 0.54 -12.41
N THR A 40 -8.75 -0.63 -12.59
CA THR A 40 -9.13 -1.55 -13.66
C THR A 40 -10.50 -2.17 -13.39
N ALA A 41 -10.81 -2.52 -12.15
CA ALA A 41 -12.15 -2.98 -11.77
C ALA A 41 -13.21 -1.87 -11.97
N ILE A 42 -12.93 -0.63 -11.55
CA ILE A 42 -13.82 0.52 -11.77
C ILE A 42 -14.11 0.74 -13.25
N ARG A 43 -13.07 0.85 -14.09
CA ARG A 43 -13.24 1.09 -15.54
C ARG A 43 -13.99 -0.03 -16.25
N ALA A 44 -13.91 -1.25 -15.73
CA ALA A 44 -14.61 -2.40 -16.28
C ALA A 44 -16.03 -2.58 -15.71
N GLY A 45 -16.51 -1.67 -14.85
CA GLY A 45 -17.82 -1.78 -14.19
C GLY A 45 -17.92 -2.93 -13.19
N ARG A 46 -16.79 -3.46 -12.70
CA ARG A 46 -16.74 -4.58 -11.75
C ARG A 46 -16.72 -4.05 -10.32
N ALA A 47 -17.80 -3.40 -9.91
CA ALA A 47 -17.89 -2.67 -8.64
C ALA A 47 -17.60 -3.57 -7.42
N GLU A 48 -18.13 -4.80 -7.38
CA GLU A 48 -17.82 -5.76 -6.31
C GLU A 48 -16.33 -6.10 -6.21
N GLN A 49 -15.67 -6.24 -7.36
CA GLN A 49 -14.23 -6.47 -7.39
C GLN A 49 -13.45 -5.24 -6.88
N ALA A 50 -13.88 -4.03 -7.24
CA ALA A 50 -13.28 -2.80 -6.71
C ALA A 50 -13.46 -2.71 -5.18
N CYS A 51 -14.66 -3.02 -4.68
CA CYS A 51 -14.95 -3.06 -3.24
C CYS A 51 -14.14 -4.12 -2.48
N SER A 52 -13.77 -5.23 -3.12
CA SER A 52 -12.89 -6.25 -2.51
C SER A 52 -11.44 -5.80 -2.35
N LEU A 53 -11.04 -4.75 -3.07
CA LEU A 53 -9.70 -4.16 -3.00
C LEU A 53 -9.62 -2.99 -2.01
N LEU A 54 -10.74 -2.59 -1.40
CA LEU A 54 -10.76 -1.60 -0.33
C LEU A 54 -10.31 -2.22 1.00
N SER A 55 -9.70 -1.40 1.85
CA SER A 55 -9.51 -1.75 3.25
C SER A 55 -10.88 -1.94 3.93
N PRO A 56 -10.97 -2.71 5.04
CA PRO A 56 -12.24 -2.92 5.73
C PRO A 56 -12.96 -1.61 6.08
N ARG A 57 -12.22 -0.65 6.65
CA ARG A 57 -12.78 0.67 6.97
C ARG A 57 -13.17 1.50 5.75
N ALA A 58 -12.37 1.46 4.68
CA ALA A 58 -12.71 2.20 3.47
C ALA A 58 -13.97 1.61 2.82
N ARG A 59 -14.12 0.27 2.84
CA ARG A 59 -15.33 -0.42 2.39
C ARG A 59 -16.54 -0.05 3.22
N GLU A 60 -16.43 -0.13 4.55
CA GLU A 60 -17.50 0.29 5.48
C GLU A 60 -17.90 1.75 5.24
N GLY A 61 -16.93 2.64 4.95
CA GLY A 61 -17.19 4.04 4.63
C GLY A 61 -17.93 4.26 3.30
N GLN A 62 -18.02 3.25 2.42
CA GLN A 62 -18.83 3.29 1.20
C GLN A 62 -20.22 2.67 1.40
N GLU A 63 -20.49 2.11 2.57
CA GLU A 63 -21.79 1.53 2.92
C GLU A 63 -22.56 2.53 3.77
N SER A 64 -23.69 3.04 3.26
CA SER A 64 -24.63 3.88 4.01
C SER A 64 -26.02 3.25 4.05
N ALA A 65 -26.95 3.84 4.81
CA ALA A 65 -28.29 3.28 4.96
C ALA A 65 -29.00 3.12 3.60
N GLY A 66 -29.04 1.89 3.10
CA GLY A 66 -29.66 1.54 1.83
C GLY A 66 -28.72 1.51 0.61
N GLU A 67 -27.43 1.84 0.77
CA GLU A 67 -26.44 1.81 -0.32
C GLU A 67 -25.35 0.79 -0.02
N THR A 68 -25.02 -0.03 -1.02
CA THR A 68 -23.89 -0.96 -0.94
C THR A 68 -22.62 -0.26 -1.39
N CYS A 69 -21.46 -0.78 -0.98
CA CYS A 69 -20.18 -0.31 -1.51
C CYS A 69 -20.20 -0.28 -3.05
N ALA A 70 -20.77 -1.31 -3.69
CA ALA A 70 -20.80 -1.42 -5.14
C ALA A 70 -21.63 -0.32 -5.82
N SER A 71 -22.75 0.11 -5.22
CA SER A 71 -23.52 1.24 -5.76
C SER A 71 -22.76 2.56 -5.54
N SER A 72 -22.24 2.79 -4.33
CA SER A 72 -21.56 4.04 -3.97
C SER A 72 -20.32 4.30 -4.84
N ILE A 73 -19.48 3.29 -5.06
CA ILE A 73 -18.21 3.44 -5.80
C ILE A 73 -18.41 3.84 -7.27
N VAL A 74 -19.54 3.45 -7.88
CA VAL A 74 -19.87 3.79 -9.27
C VAL A 74 -20.17 5.29 -9.41
N ASP A 75 -20.82 5.87 -8.42
CA ASP A 75 -21.24 7.27 -8.45
C ASP A 75 -20.08 8.26 -8.24
N LEU A 76 -18.99 7.82 -7.60
CA LEU A 76 -17.81 8.65 -7.34
C LEU A 76 -17.04 9.07 -8.60
N ARG A 77 -17.24 8.40 -9.74
CA ARG A 77 -16.58 8.71 -11.03
C ARG A 77 -15.07 8.95 -10.91
N LEU A 78 -14.38 8.09 -10.16
CA LEU A 78 -12.97 8.26 -9.84
C LEU A 78 -12.10 8.36 -11.12
N PRO A 79 -11.28 9.41 -11.27
CA PRO A 79 -10.58 9.70 -12.52
C PRO A 79 -9.40 8.75 -12.79
N GLY A 80 -8.69 8.31 -11.74
CA GLY A 80 -7.54 7.41 -11.86
C GLY A 80 -6.39 7.99 -12.69
N GLY A 81 -5.92 7.24 -13.68
CA GLY A 81 -4.88 7.67 -14.62
C GLY A 81 -3.68 6.73 -14.69
N ARG A 82 -2.63 7.17 -15.40
CA ARG A 82 -1.37 6.42 -15.49
C ARG A 82 -0.55 6.60 -14.22
N SER A 83 0.20 5.58 -13.82
CA SER A 83 1.11 5.67 -12.69
C SER A 83 2.25 6.64 -12.97
N LEU A 84 2.54 7.50 -11.98
CA LEU A 84 3.62 8.49 -12.02
C LEU A 84 4.69 8.16 -10.98
N GLU A 85 4.29 7.82 -9.77
CA GLU A 85 5.20 7.59 -8.65
C GLU A 85 4.58 6.65 -7.62
N THR A 86 5.39 5.77 -7.05
CA THR A 86 5.00 4.89 -5.95
C THR A 86 6.02 4.98 -4.81
N GLN A 87 5.52 5.32 -3.63
CA GLN A 87 6.29 5.38 -2.40
C GLN A 87 5.72 4.39 -1.38
N VAL A 88 6.60 3.78 -0.59
CA VAL A 88 6.24 2.79 0.44
C VAL A 88 7.02 3.12 1.71
N TRP A 89 6.31 3.19 2.83
CA TRP A 89 6.87 3.45 4.16
C TRP A 89 6.29 2.42 5.14
N GLY A 90 7.07 1.37 5.42
CA GLY A 90 6.61 0.26 6.24
C GLY A 90 5.40 -0.44 5.60
N ASP A 91 4.24 -0.26 6.22
CA ASP A 91 2.97 -0.88 5.81
C ASP A 91 2.05 0.10 5.09
N GLU A 92 2.50 1.33 4.86
CA GLU A 92 1.77 2.34 4.11
C GLU A 92 2.40 2.55 2.73
N ALA A 93 1.57 2.87 1.75
CA ALA A 93 2.01 3.24 0.42
C ALA A 93 1.19 4.38 -0.15
N GLN A 94 1.83 5.19 -0.98
CA GLN A 94 1.19 6.19 -1.83
C GLN A 94 1.49 5.87 -3.28
N VAL A 95 0.45 5.84 -4.12
CA VAL A 95 0.56 5.75 -5.57
C VAL A 95 -0.02 7.03 -6.16
N ARG A 96 0.84 7.83 -6.80
CA ARG A 96 0.42 9.02 -7.55
C ARG A 96 0.11 8.61 -8.98
N LEU A 97 -1.11 8.90 -9.41
CA LEU A 97 -1.58 8.73 -10.77
C LEU A 97 -1.65 10.10 -11.46
N SER A 98 -1.81 10.10 -12.78
CA SER A 98 -1.87 11.36 -13.55
C SER A 98 -3.08 12.24 -13.23
N ALA A 99 -4.17 11.67 -12.70
CA ALA A 99 -5.37 12.42 -12.34
C ALA A 99 -5.91 12.03 -10.95
N ASP A 100 -5.12 11.32 -10.13
CA ASP A 100 -5.57 10.82 -8.83
C ASP A 100 -4.37 10.52 -7.91
N THR A 101 -4.63 10.36 -6.61
CA THR A 101 -3.66 9.82 -5.65
C THR A 101 -4.36 8.76 -4.80
N VAL A 102 -3.66 7.65 -4.58
CA VAL A 102 -4.17 6.48 -3.85
C VAL A 102 -3.29 6.23 -2.64
N PHE A 103 -3.90 5.98 -1.50
CA PHE A 103 -3.21 5.51 -0.30
C PHE A 103 -3.59 4.06 -0.02
N LEU A 104 -2.61 3.24 0.33
CA LEU A 104 -2.79 1.81 0.59
C LEU A 104 -2.17 1.44 1.92
N HIS A 105 -2.79 0.47 2.60
CA HIS A 105 -2.23 -0.20 3.77
C HIS A 105 -1.96 -1.68 3.45
N ARG A 106 -0.87 -2.23 3.97
CA ARG A 106 -0.52 -3.65 3.82
C ARG A 106 -1.11 -4.47 4.95
N TYR A 107 -2.08 -5.30 4.63
CA TYR A 107 -2.65 -6.33 5.49
C TYR A 107 -1.94 -7.68 5.25
N ALA A 108 -2.28 -8.68 6.08
CA ALA A 108 -1.73 -10.03 5.95
C ALA A 108 -2.04 -10.68 4.58
N ASN A 109 -3.16 -10.30 3.95
CA ASN A 109 -3.59 -10.76 2.64
C ASN A 109 -3.12 -9.88 1.47
N GLY A 110 -2.36 -8.80 1.72
CA GLY A 110 -1.81 -7.93 0.69
C GLY A 110 -2.11 -6.45 0.89
N TRP A 111 -1.85 -5.67 -0.16
CA TRP A 111 -2.12 -4.23 -0.18
C TRP A 111 -3.59 -3.97 -0.50
N LEU A 112 -4.25 -3.17 0.35
CA LEU A 112 -5.63 -2.73 0.15
C LEU A 112 -5.70 -1.21 0.08
N VAL A 113 -6.59 -0.69 -0.75
CA VAL A 113 -6.84 0.74 -0.92
C VAL A 113 -7.57 1.25 0.31
N ARG A 114 -6.92 2.15 1.07
CA ARG A 114 -7.55 2.82 2.21
C ARG A 114 -8.09 4.20 1.87
N ALA A 115 -7.57 4.83 0.81
CA ALA A 115 -8.11 6.06 0.28
C ALA A 115 -7.84 6.22 -1.22
N ALA A 116 -8.78 6.81 -1.95
CA ALA A 116 -8.72 7.03 -3.40
C ALA A 116 -9.53 8.29 -3.79
N GLY A 117 -9.33 8.80 -5.00
CA GLY A 117 -9.89 10.08 -5.41
C GLY A 117 -9.23 11.24 -4.67
N CYS A 118 -7.96 11.11 -4.29
CA CYS A 118 -7.33 12.04 -3.38
C CYS A 118 -6.70 13.23 -4.11
N ALA A 119 -7.15 14.43 -3.78
CA ALA A 119 -6.58 15.69 -4.23
C ALA A 119 -5.68 16.32 -3.16
N ALA A 120 -4.46 16.72 -3.57
CA ALA A 120 -3.51 17.42 -2.71
C ALA A 120 -4.04 18.81 -2.32
N ARG A 121 -3.69 19.27 -1.12
CA ARG A 121 -4.07 20.59 -0.59
C ARG A 121 -2.88 21.25 0.08
N GLU A 122 -2.70 22.55 -0.11
CA GLU A 122 -1.59 23.29 0.48
C GLU A 122 -1.63 23.21 2.01
N ALA A 123 -0.55 22.73 2.62
CA ALA A 123 -0.36 22.59 4.06
C ALA A 123 -1.52 21.87 4.80
N ARG A 124 -2.26 20.98 4.12
CA ARG A 124 -3.40 20.25 4.67
C ARG A 124 -3.37 18.78 4.22
N PRO A 125 -4.02 17.87 4.96
CA PRO A 125 -4.24 16.52 4.49
C PRO A 125 -4.93 16.51 3.13
N TYR A 126 -4.71 15.45 2.36
CA TYR A 126 -5.43 15.20 1.12
C TYR A 126 -6.94 15.20 1.40
N ARG A 127 -7.72 15.64 0.41
CA ARG A 127 -9.17 15.41 0.38
C ARG A 127 -9.40 14.22 -0.51
N CYS A 128 -10.03 13.17 0.01
CA CYS A 128 -10.31 11.95 -0.73
C CYS A 128 -11.82 11.74 -0.88
N GLU A 129 -12.21 11.06 -1.96
CA GLU A 129 -13.59 10.62 -2.18
C GLU A 129 -13.88 9.31 -1.41
N ILE A 130 -12.86 8.47 -1.23
CA ILE A 130 -12.89 7.26 -0.39
C ILE A 130 -11.82 7.42 0.70
N GLU A 131 -12.16 7.09 1.97
CA GLU A 131 -11.21 7.10 3.09
C GLU A 131 -11.62 6.09 4.19
N GLY A 132 -10.64 5.48 4.88
CA GLY A 132 -10.81 4.56 6.01
C GLY A 132 -9.53 4.26 6.79
#